data_AF-A0A356NAZ7-F1
#
_entry.id   AF-A0A356NAZ7-F1
#
_cell.length_a   1.000
_cell.length_b   1.000
_cell.length_c   1.000
_cell.angle_alpha   90.00
_cell.angle_beta   90.00
_cell.angle_gamma   90.00
#
_symmetry.space_group_name_H-M   'P 1'
#
loop_
_entity.id
_entity.type
_entity.pdbx_description
1 polymer ?
#
loop_
_entity_poly.entity_id
_entity_poly.type
_entity_poly.pdbx_seq_one_letter_code
_entity_poly.pdbx_strand_id
1 'polypeptide(L)' 'MSLGKGYLATVKGKKITFKVVNSFPDLKVQFVDSFPDYKVKVSNSNSFSKETIKIQIVTSFPDVKLQKVTSFGDFEAYFD' A
#
# COMPACT_ATOMS: atom_id res chain seq x y z
N MET A 1 1.92 -11.19 12.82
CA MET A 1 0.52 -10.73 12.67
C MET A 1 0.40 -10.17 11.28
N SER A 2 -0.32 -10.85 10.38
CA SER A 2 -0.55 -10.34 9.02
C SER A 2 -1.35 -9.04 9.13
N LEU A 3 -0.82 -7.97 8.55
CA LEU A 3 -1.49 -6.67 8.55
C LEU A 3 -2.68 -6.79 7.59
N GLY A 4 -3.89 -6.86 8.16
CA GLY A 4 -5.11 -6.96 7.38
C GLY A 4 -5.61 -5.61 6.85
N LYS A 5 -6.70 -5.65 6.09
CA LYS A 5 -7.39 -4.48 5.49
C LYS A 5 -7.71 -3.36 6.50
N GLY A 6 -7.95 -3.71 7.77
CA GLY A 6 -8.18 -2.74 8.85
C GLY A 6 -6.97 -1.86 9.17
N TYR A 7 -5.75 -2.35 8.97
CA TYR A 7 -4.55 -1.56 9.23
C TYR A 7 -4.39 -0.42 8.21
N LEU A 8 -4.68 -0.69 6.93
CA LEU A 8 -4.70 0.36 5.89
C LEU A 8 -5.71 1.48 6.19
N ALA A 9 -6.81 1.17 6.89
CA ALA A 9 -7.77 2.19 7.34
C ALA A 9 -7.18 3.11 8.43
N THR A 10 -6.32 2.59 9.31
CA THR A 10 -5.68 3.39 10.39
C THR A 10 -4.56 4.32 9.89
N VAL A 11 -4.02 4.02 8.71
CA VAL A 11 -3.01 4.82 8.02
C VAL A 11 -3.59 5.68 6.89
N LYS A 12 -4.93 5.68 6.74
CA LYS A 12 -5.63 6.58 5.84
C LYS A 12 -5.32 8.04 6.21
N GLY A 13 -4.91 8.84 5.23
CA GLY A 13 -4.46 10.22 5.42
C GLY A 13 -3.04 10.37 6.01
N LYS A 14 -2.32 9.28 6.24
CA LYS A 14 -0.92 9.29 6.68
C LYS A 14 0.01 8.89 5.54
N LYS A 15 1.31 9.07 5.81
CA LYS A 15 2.39 8.62 4.95
C LYS A 15 3.02 7.34 5.48
N ILE A 16 3.14 6.36 4.61
CA ILE A 16 3.69 5.03 4.93
C ILE A 16 4.72 4.61 3.88
N THR A 17 5.45 3.55 4.18
CA THR A 17 6.43 2.96 3.27
C THR A 17 6.07 1.53 2.95
N PHE A 18 5.91 1.24 1.67
CA PHE A 18 5.73 -0.09 1.14
C PHE A 18 7.08 -0.67 0.75
N LYS A 19 7.46 -1.74 1.43
CA LYS A 19 8.67 -2.50 1.10
C LYS A 19 8.29 -3.73 0.30
N VAL A 20 8.74 -3.85 -0.93
CA VAL A 20 8.40 -5.01 -1.76
C VAL A 20 9.26 -6.20 -1.33
N VAL A 21 8.61 -7.32 -0.94
CA VAL A 21 9.29 -8.55 -0.53
C VAL A 21 8.80 -9.75 -1.32
N ASN A 22 9.68 -10.73 -1.50
CA ASN A 22 9.36 -11.95 -2.24
C ASN A 22 8.81 -13.08 -1.34
N SER A 23 9.13 -13.05 -0.05
CA SER A 23 8.71 -14.06 0.93
C SER A 23 8.28 -13.41 2.23
N PHE A 24 7.26 -14.00 2.87
CA PHE A 24 6.64 -13.49 4.12
C PHE A 24 6.19 -12.02 4.03
N PRO A 25 5.38 -11.64 3.03
CA PRO A 25 4.74 -10.32 3.06
C PRO A 25 3.80 -10.21 4.24
N ASP A 26 3.64 -8.98 4.73
CA ASP A 26 2.58 -8.68 5.68
C ASP A 26 1.23 -8.58 4.96
N LEU A 27 1.23 -8.15 3.69
CA LEU A 27 0.04 -7.84 2.90
C LEU A 27 0.26 -8.12 1.40
N LYS A 28 -0.66 -8.83 0.73
CA LYS A 28 -0.58 -9.03 -0.73
C LYS A 28 -1.38 -7.96 -1.46
N VAL A 29 -0.70 -7.23 -2.34
CA VAL A 29 -1.30 -6.13 -3.10
C VAL A 29 -1.41 -6.48 -4.56
N GLN A 30 -2.50 -6.04 -5.19
CA GLN A 30 -2.63 -6.02 -6.65
C GLN A 30 -2.84 -4.58 -7.10
N PHE A 31 -2.04 -4.15 -8.08
CA PHE A 31 -2.29 -2.88 -8.74
C PHE A 31 -3.36 -3.04 -9.80
N VAL A 32 -4.40 -2.22 -9.72
CA VAL A 32 -5.51 -2.22 -10.68
C VAL A 32 -5.82 -0.78 -11.12
N ASP A 33 -6.22 -0.63 -12.37
CA ASP A 33 -6.64 0.66 -12.92
C ASP A 33 -8.12 0.98 -12.63
N SER A 34 -8.93 -0.04 -12.38
CA SER A 34 -10.38 0.10 -12.11
C SER A 34 -10.81 -0.78 -10.94
N PHE A 35 -11.75 -0.29 -10.14
CA PHE A 35 -12.25 -0.91 -8.89
C PHE A 35 -11.17 -1.25 -7.86
N PRO A 36 -10.30 -0.29 -7.47
CA PRO A 36 -9.43 -0.49 -6.33
C PRO A 36 -10.19 -0.46 -5.01
N ASP A 37 -9.63 -1.10 -3.98
CA ASP A 37 -10.08 -0.92 -2.60
C ASP A 37 -9.63 0.42 -2.03
N TYR A 38 -8.39 0.83 -2.35
CA TYR A 38 -7.81 2.09 -1.89
C TYR A 38 -6.96 2.76 -2.97
N LYS A 39 -6.93 4.09 -2.93
CA LYS A 39 -6.08 4.90 -3.80
C LYS A 39 -4.81 5.28 -3.08
N VAL A 40 -3.67 4.99 -3.69
CA VAL A 40 -2.35 5.28 -3.14
C VAL A 40 -1.71 6.40 -3.93
N LYS A 41 -1.37 7.47 -3.24
CA LYS A 41 -0.55 8.54 -3.80
C LYS A 41 0.92 8.15 -3.66
N VAL A 42 1.61 8.09 -4.78
CA VAL A 42 3.06 7.84 -4.77
C VAL A 42 3.75 9.07 -4.19
N SER A 43 4.54 8.85 -3.13
CA SER A 43 5.30 9.90 -2.47
C SER A 43 6.78 9.75 -2.84
N ASN A 44 7.47 10.83 -3.16
CA ASN A 44 8.86 10.81 -3.66
C ASN A 44 9.92 10.69 -2.55
N SER A 45 9.53 10.66 -1.29
CA SER A 45 10.48 10.65 -0.17
C SER A 45 9.97 9.84 1.00
N ASN A 46 10.85 9.19 1.74
CA ASN A 46 10.52 8.43 2.94
C ASN A 46 10.50 9.31 4.22
N SER A 47 10.88 10.60 4.14
CA SER A 47 11.22 11.45 5.30
C SER A 47 10.12 11.72 6.34
N PHE A 48 8.92 11.16 6.21
CA PHE A 48 7.85 11.27 7.22
C PHE A 48 7.03 9.98 7.34
N SER A 49 7.51 8.88 6.76
CA SER A 49 6.82 7.61 6.86
C SER A 49 7.03 7.04 8.26
N LYS A 50 5.96 7.03 9.05
CA LYS A 50 6.02 6.51 10.43
C LYS A 50 5.92 4.98 10.47
N GLU A 51 5.39 4.38 9.40
CA GLU A 51 5.10 2.96 9.32
C GLU A 51 5.62 2.35 8.03
N THR A 52 6.17 1.15 8.14
CA THR A 52 6.69 0.36 7.02
C THR A 52 5.91 -0.95 6.94
N ILE A 53 5.39 -1.26 5.75
CA ILE A 53 4.57 -2.44 5.48
C ILE A 53 5.27 -3.25 4.40
N LYS A 54 5.53 -4.54 4.66
CA LYS A 54 6.06 -5.41 3.62
C LYS A 54 4.92 -5.89 2.74
N ILE A 55 4.99 -5.55 1.47
CA ILE A 55 3.99 -5.95 0.48
C ILE A 55 4.57 -6.96 -0.49
N GLN A 56 3.72 -7.89 -0.94
CA GLN A 56 4.02 -8.71 -2.10
C GLN A 56 3.05 -8.35 -3.21
N ILE A 57 3.60 -8.05 -4.38
CA ILE A 57 2.80 -7.78 -5.57
C ILE A 57 2.37 -9.14 -6.14
N VAL A 58 1.07 -9.37 -6.21
CA VAL A 58 0.49 -10.60 -6.75
C VAL A 58 -0.49 -10.29 -7.87
N THR A 59 -0.57 -11.18 -8.85
CA THR A 59 -1.51 -11.08 -9.98
C THR A 59 -2.84 -11.80 -9.71
N SER A 60 -2.88 -12.68 -8.72
CA SER A 60 -4.08 -13.46 -8.35
C SER A 60 -4.17 -13.61 -6.83
N PHE A 61 -5.40 -13.57 -6.32
CA PHE A 61 -5.71 -13.61 -4.89
C PHE A 61 -4.97 -12.55 -4.03
N PRO A 62 -5.05 -11.26 -4.40
CA PRO A 62 -4.58 -10.21 -3.49
C PRO A 62 -5.49 -10.09 -2.26
N ASP A 63 -4.90 -9.61 -1.16
CA ASP A 63 -5.67 -9.19 0.00
C ASP A 63 -6.29 -7.80 -0.23
N VAL A 64 -5.59 -6.93 -0.97
CA VAL A 64 -6.00 -5.55 -1.23
C VAL A 64 -5.65 -5.11 -2.65
N LYS A 65 -6.59 -4.43 -3.32
CA LYS A 65 -6.37 -3.79 -4.61
C LYS A 65 -6.03 -2.31 -4.42
N LEU A 66 -4.89 -1.90 -4.95
CA LEU A 66 -4.40 -0.52 -4.86
C LEU A 66 -4.40 0.13 -6.25
N GLN A 67 -4.86 1.37 -6.33
CA GLN A 67 -4.71 2.18 -7.54
C GLN A 67 -3.68 3.28 -7.28
N LYS A 68 -2.69 3.39 -8.17
CA LYS A 68 -1.73 4.51 -8.12
C LYS A 68 -2.41 5.76 -8.67
N VAL A 69 -2.40 6.83 -7.88
CA VAL A 69 -2.96 8.13 -8.26
C VAL A 69 -1.95 9.24 -8.00
N THR A 70 -2.02 10.31 -8.79
CA THR A 70 -1.07 11.42 -8.71
C THR A 70 -1.53 12.58 -7.82
N SER A 71 -2.85 12.71 -7.59
CA SER A 71 -3.41 13.89 -6.91
C SER A 71 -4.34 13.57 -5.71
N PHE A 72 -5.23 12.57 -5.82
CA PHE A 72 -6.24 12.26 -4.79
C PHE A 72 -6.18 10.81 -4.30
N GLY A 73 -5.16 10.49 -3.51
CA GLY A 73 -5.03 9.21 -2.82
C GLY A 73 -5.65 9.24 -1.43
N ASP A 74 -6.14 8.09 -0.97
CA ASP A 74 -6.58 7.90 0.41
C ASP A 74 -5.40 8.01 1.41
N PHE A 75 -4.20 7.64 0.98
CA PHE A 75 -2.96 7.76 1.75
C PHE A 75 -1.74 7.90 0.84
N GLU A 76 -0.64 8.37 1.41
CA GLU A 76 0.64 8.49 0.70
C GLU A 76 1.51 7.27 0.99
N ALA A 77 2.04 6.65 -0.07
CA ALA A 77 3.01 5.59 0.10
C ALA A 77 4.28 5.84 -0.70
N TYR A 78 5.41 5.65 -0.02
CA TYR A 78 6.73 5.52 -0.63
C TYR A 78 6.96 4.04 -0.95
N PHE A 79 7.44 3.73 -2.16
CA PHE A 79 7.78 2.37 -2.55
C PHE A 79 9.30 2.19 -2.43
N ASP A 80 9.72 1.26 -1.58
CA ASP A 80 11.11 0.84 -1.35
C ASP A 80 11.36 -0.55 -1.96
#